data_AF-A0A3M1GAQ1-F1
#
_entry.id   AF-A0A3M1GAQ1-F1
#
_cell.length_a   1.000
_cell.length_b   1.000
_cell.length_c   1.000
_cell.angle_alpha   90.00
_cell.angle_beta   90.00
_cell.angle_gamma   90.00
#
_symmetry.space_group_name_H-M   'P 1'
#
loop_
_entity.id
_entity.type
_entity.pdbx_description
1 polymer ?
#
loop_
_entity_poly.entity_id
_entity_poly.type
_entity_poly.pdbx_seq_one_letter_code
_entity_poly.pdbx_strand_id
1 'polypeptide(L)'
;MNARNGSSWLHTLSQRLPLLGHRNWIVIADAAYPLQTAPGIETIVADTDLTTALKAALGEIEAAPHVRPVVHLDAELDFVTDADAPGAEALRAALREALDGQQTVRLPHEEIIAKLDAAGRSFNILLIKTRETIPYTSVFIELDCGYWNARAESALRQAMAGSPLTSNA
;
A
#
# COMPACT_ATOMS: atom_id res chain seq x y z
N MET A 1 3.26 -13.57 -33.74
CA MET A 1 3.76 -13.43 -32.35
C MET A 1 3.38 -12.05 -31.83
N ASN A 2 3.04 -11.99 -30.55
CA ASN A 2 2.86 -10.79 -29.70
C ASN A 2 1.43 -10.21 -29.61
N ALA A 3 0.52 -10.99 -29.03
CA ALA A 3 -0.56 -10.41 -28.23
C ALA A 3 0.07 -9.78 -26.98
N ARG A 4 -0.10 -8.46 -26.82
CA ARG A 4 0.22 -7.71 -25.60
C ARG A 4 -0.76 -8.16 -24.50
N ASN A 5 -0.44 -9.25 -23.82
CA ASN A 5 -1.08 -9.58 -22.53
C ASN A 5 -0.58 -8.56 -21.51
N GLY A 6 -1.49 -7.99 -20.71
CA GLY A 6 -1.15 -7.05 -19.65
C GLY A 6 -0.03 -7.58 -18.76
N SER A 7 0.81 -6.69 -18.23
CA SER A 7 1.98 -7.02 -17.41
C SER A 7 1.63 -8.12 -16.39
N SER A 8 2.35 -9.24 -16.39
CA SER A 8 2.01 -10.44 -15.60
C SER A 8 1.75 -10.14 -14.13
N TRP A 9 2.46 -9.16 -13.56
CA TRP A 9 2.29 -8.74 -12.18
C TRP A 9 0.95 -8.02 -11.93
N LEU A 10 0.48 -7.21 -12.89
CA LEU A 10 -0.79 -6.48 -12.80
C LEU A 10 -1.97 -7.43 -12.92
N HIS A 11 -1.83 -8.47 -13.74
CA HIS A 11 -2.79 -9.58 -13.76
C HIS A 11 -2.84 -10.30 -12.40
N THR A 12 -1.70 -10.58 -11.77
CA THR A 12 -1.70 -11.15 -10.42
C THR A 12 -2.39 -10.22 -9.42
N LEU A 13 -2.09 -8.91 -9.44
CA LEU A 13 -2.75 -7.92 -8.58
C LEU A 13 -4.27 -7.96 -8.76
N SER A 14 -4.78 -7.90 -10.00
CA SER A 14 -6.23 -7.91 -10.24
C SER A 14 -6.92 -9.21 -9.82
N GLN A 15 -6.21 -10.34 -9.83
CA GLN A 15 -6.72 -11.61 -9.29
C GLN A 15 -6.71 -11.67 -7.76
N ARG A 16 -5.75 -10.99 -7.11
CA ARG A 16 -5.62 -10.98 -5.64
C ARG A 16 -6.50 -9.95 -4.98
N LEU A 17 -6.64 -8.77 -5.58
CA LEU A 17 -7.32 -7.62 -4.98
C LEU A 17 -8.75 -7.91 -4.47
N PRO A 18 -9.61 -8.72 -5.15
CA PRO A 18 -10.92 -9.09 -4.60
C PRO A 18 -10.88 -9.89 -3.30
N LEU A 19 -9.75 -10.55 -2.99
CA LEU A 19 -9.54 -11.29 -1.74
C LEU A 19 -8.97 -10.41 -0.63
N LEU A 20 -8.36 -9.28 -0.99
CA LEU A 20 -7.76 -8.35 -0.05
C LEU A 20 -8.84 -7.35 0.41
N GLY A 21 -8.97 -7.19 1.73
CA GLY A 21 -9.92 -6.29 2.36
C GLY A 21 -9.27 -5.40 3.41
N HIS A 22 -10.08 -4.88 4.32
CA HIS A 22 -9.61 -4.05 5.42
C HIS A 22 -8.48 -4.75 6.22
N ARG A 23 -7.35 -4.05 6.40
CA ARG A 23 -6.10 -4.46 7.07
C ARG A 23 -5.14 -5.33 6.24
N ASN A 24 -5.50 -5.69 5.01
CA ASN A 24 -4.51 -6.22 4.08
C ASN A 24 -3.59 -5.09 3.59
N TRP A 25 -2.38 -5.44 3.15
CA TRP A 25 -1.42 -4.49 2.62
C TRP A 25 -1.00 -4.87 1.21
N ILE A 26 -0.76 -3.85 0.39
CA ILE A 26 -0.06 -3.95 -0.88
C ILE A 26 1.20 -3.10 -0.76
N VAL A 27 2.36 -3.66 -1.04
CA VAL A 27 3.64 -2.94 -0.96
C VAL A 27 4.23 -2.82 -2.36
N ILE A 28 4.49 -1.60 -2.81
CA ILE A 28 5.26 -1.35 -4.03
C ILE A 28 6.70 -1.10 -3.58
N ALA A 29 7.53 -2.13 -3.68
CA ALA A 29 8.85 -2.15 -3.08
C ALA A 29 9.95 -1.76 -4.07
N ASP A 30 10.99 -1.12 -3.54
CA ASP A 30 12.28 -1.02 -4.22
C ASP A 30 12.94 -2.41 -4.40
N ALA A 31 14.01 -2.45 -5.18
CA ALA A 31 14.72 -3.67 -5.53
C ALA A 31 15.45 -4.30 -4.33
N ALA A 32 15.83 -3.51 -3.33
CA ALA A 32 16.59 -3.96 -2.16
C ALA A 32 15.69 -4.58 -1.07
N TYR A 33 14.38 -4.33 -1.10
CA TYR A 33 13.44 -4.87 -0.12
C TYR A 33 13.57 -6.40 0.00
N PRO A 34 13.75 -6.95 1.22
CA PRO A 34 14.08 -8.35 1.41
C PRO A 34 12.91 -9.28 1.06
N LEU A 35 13.24 -10.49 0.58
CA LEU A 35 12.27 -11.57 0.50
C LEU A 35 12.02 -12.08 1.93
N GLN A 36 10.82 -11.84 2.45
CA GLN A 36 10.45 -12.23 3.81
C GLN A 36 10.02 -13.69 3.89
N THR A 37 10.26 -14.33 5.04
CA THR A 37 9.89 -15.73 5.29
C THR A 37 8.48 -15.90 5.87
N ALA A 38 7.78 -14.80 6.17
CA ALA A 38 6.46 -14.86 6.76
C ALA A 38 5.45 -15.49 5.77
N PRO A 39 4.65 -16.49 6.19
CA PRO A 39 3.77 -17.23 5.29
C PRO A 39 2.64 -16.36 4.69
N GLY A 40 2.32 -15.23 5.31
CA GLY A 40 1.33 -14.28 4.80
C GLY A 40 1.84 -13.37 3.68
N ILE A 41 3.10 -13.45 3.28
CA ILE A 41 3.68 -12.52 2.29
C ILE A 41 3.82 -13.22 0.94
N GLU A 42 3.04 -12.76 -0.04
CA GLU A 42 3.22 -13.13 -1.44
C GLU A 42 4.08 -12.06 -2.12
N THR A 43 5.28 -12.44 -2.56
CA THR A 43 6.17 -11.54 -3.30
C THR A 43 6.11 -11.83 -4.80
N ILE A 44 5.83 -10.80 -5.59
CA ILE A 44 5.89 -10.82 -7.05
C ILE A 44 6.86 -9.76 -7.57
N VAL A 45 7.40 -9.99 -8.77
CA VAL A 45 8.33 -9.05 -9.42
C VAL A 45 7.61 -8.34 -10.56
N ALA A 46 7.76 -7.02 -10.62
CA ALA A 46 7.30 -6.16 -11.70
C ALA A 46 8.53 -5.56 -12.41
N ASP A 47 8.72 -5.90 -13.69
CA ASP A 47 9.78 -5.33 -14.53
C ASP A 47 9.39 -3.91 -15.01
N THR A 48 9.28 -2.99 -14.06
CA THR A 48 8.90 -1.59 -14.29
C THR A 48 9.51 -0.69 -13.22
N ASP A 49 9.49 0.62 -13.45
CA ASP A 49 9.83 1.60 -12.41
C ASP A 49 8.72 1.70 -11.35
N LEU A 50 9.09 2.22 -10.18
CA LEU A 50 8.22 2.30 -9.01
C LEU A 50 6.98 3.17 -9.23
N THR A 51 7.12 4.30 -9.91
CA THR A 51 6.00 5.22 -10.13
C THR A 51 4.95 4.64 -11.07
N THR A 52 5.37 3.92 -12.10
CA THR A 52 4.47 3.19 -13.00
C THR A 52 3.74 2.06 -12.27
N ALA A 53 4.45 1.27 -11.45
CA ALA A 53 3.81 0.24 -10.63
C ALA A 53 2.80 0.83 -9.64
N LEU A 54 3.17 1.94 -8.98
CA LEU A 54 2.32 2.64 -8.03
C LEU A 54 1.03 3.17 -8.68
N LYS A 55 1.14 3.89 -9.80
CA LYS A 55 -0.03 4.44 -10.51
C LYS A 55 -0.98 3.33 -10.95
N ALA A 56 -0.45 2.22 -11.47
CA ALA A 56 -1.27 1.07 -11.87
C ALA A 56 -1.92 0.37 -10.67
N ALA A 57 -1.21 0.20 -9.56
CA ALA A 57 -1.77 -0.41 -8.35
C ALA A 57 -2.87 0.45 -7.72
N LEU A 58 -2.65 1.76 -7.62
CA LEU A 58 -3.67 2.70 -7.13
C LEU A 58 -4.90 2.69 -8.03
N GLY A 59 -4.73 2.66 -9.35
CA GLY A 59 -5.86 2.55 -10.29
C GLY A 59 -6.71 1.29 -10.08
N GLU A 60 -6.08 0.13 -9.84
CA GLU A 60 -6.82 -1.10 -9.50
C GLU A 60 -7.55 -0.99 -8.15
N ILE A 61 -6.91 -0.40 -7.14
CA ILE A 61 -7.51 -0.20 -5.81
C ILE A 61 -8.69 0.78 -5.88
N GLU A 62 -8.56 1.88 -6.61
CA GLU A 62 -9.64 2.87 -6.80
C GLU A 62 -10.84 2.31 -7.55
N ALA A 63 -10.60 1.38 -8.47
CA ALA A 63 -11.67 0.67 -9.18
C ALA A 63 -12.39 -0.37 -8.30
N ALA A 64 -11.79 -0.77 -7.17
CA ALA A 64 -12.34 -1.77 -6.26
C ALA A 64 -13.22 -1.13 -5.17
N PRO A 65 -14.55 -1.40 -5.14
CA PRO A 65 -15.46 -0.69 -4.24
C PRO A 65 -15.34 -1.09 -2.76
N HIS A 66 -14.73 -2.23 -2.46
CA HIS A 66 -14.64 -2.77 -1.11
C HIS A 66 -13.47 -2.23 -0.29
N VAL A 67 -12.49 -1.58 -0.94
CA VAL A 67 -11.29 -1.06 -0.30
C VAL A 67 -10.96 0.36 -0.74
N ARG A 68 -10.13 1.04 0.04
CA ARG A 68 -9.51 2.32 -0.31
C ARG A 68 -8.08 2.35 0.22
N PRO A 69 -7.15 3.08 -0.45
CA PRO A 69 -5.76 3.11 -0.02
C PRO A 69 -5.55 4.09 1.14
N VAL A 70 -4.74 3.67 2.11
CA VAL A 70 -4.06 4.54 3.07
C VAL A 70 -2.56 4.34 2.87
N VAL A 71 -1.91 5.35 2.31
CA VAL A 71 -0.54 5.25 1.84
C VAL A 71 0.44 5.69 2.93
N HIS A 72 1.41 4.84 3.24
CA HIS A 72 2.52 5.13 4.14
C HIS A 72 3.81 5.23 3.31
N LEU A 73 4.58 6.29 3.57
CA LEU A 73 5.89 6.55 2.96
C LEU A 73 6.94 6.68 4.05
N ASP A 74 8.15 6.21 3.76
CA ASP A 74 9.32 6.42 4.62
C ASP A 74 9.61 7.92 4.78
N ALA A 75 9.73 8.39 6.02
CA ALA A 75 10.06 9.79 6.32
C ALA A 75 11.50 10.14 5.92
N GLU A 76 12.39 9.15 5.93
CA GLU A 76 13.79 9.23 5.55
C GLU A 76 13.97 9.72 4.11
N LEU A 77 13.02 9.39 3.22
CA LEU A 77 13.06 9.81 1.82
C LEU A 77 13.13 11.33 1.65
N ASP A 78 12.61 12.12 2.60
CA ASP A 78 12.69 13.59 2.53
C ASP A 78 14.11 14.14 2.76
N PHE A 79 15.00 13.34 3.32
CA PHE A 79 16.38 13.70 3.64
C PHE A 79 17.40 13.11 2.65
N VAL A 80 17.00 12.16 1.80
CA VAL A 80 17.86 11.62 0.74
C VAL A 80 18.11 12.69 -0.32
N THR A 81 19.36 13.05 -0.54
CA THR A 81 19.73 14.06 -1.56
C THR A 81 20.14 13.38 -2.86
N ASP A 82 20.10 14.13 -3.97
CA ASP A 82 20.63 13.66 -5.26
C ASP A 82 22.14 13.35 -5.22
N ALA A 83 22.88 13.91 -4.25
CA ALA A 83 24.29 13.58 -4.04
C ALA A 83 24.48 12.17 -3.45
N ASP A 84 23.56 11.74 -2.58
CA ASP A 84 23.61 10.41 -1.96
C ASP A 84 22.96 9.34 -2.86
N ALA A 85 21.88 9.70 -3.56
CA ALA A 85 21.16 8.84 -4.48
C ALA A 85 20.70 9.64 -5.70
N PRO A 86 21.40 9.55 -6.84
CA PRO A 86 21.05 10.30 -8.05
C PRO A 86 19.60 10.08 -8.49
N GLY A 87 18.84 11.17 -8.67
CA GLY A 87 17.43 11.12 -9.06
C GLY A 87 16.42 11.05 -7.92
N ALA A 88 16.86 11.08 -6.66
CA ALA A 88 15.98 11.07 -5.48
C ALA A 88 14.98 12.24 -5.47
N GLU A 89 15.40 13.46 -5.82
CA GLU A 89 14.53 14.63 -5.86
C GLU A 89 13.45 14.51 -6.94
N ALA A 90 13.85 14.05 -8.13
CA ALA A 90 12.94 13.82 -9.25
C ALA A 90 11.92 12.74 -8.92
N LEU A 91 12.36 11.63 -8.32
CA LEU A 91 11.46 10.56 -7.87
C LEU A 91 10.51 11.04 -6.78
N ARG A 92 11.00 11.82 -5.80
CA ARG A 92 10.15 12.39 -4.74
C ARG A 92 9.07 13.29 -5.33
N ALA A 93 9.39 14.08 -6.36
CA ALA A 93 8.40 14.88 -7.08
C ALA A 93 7.38 14.00 -7.81
N ALA A 94 7.83 12.96 -8.52
CA ALA A 94 6.95 12.03 -9.22
C ALA A 94 6.04 11.24 -8.28
N LEU A 95 6.51 10.87 -7.09
CA LEU A 95 5.70 10.25 -6.03
C LEU A 95 4.62 11.19 -5.52
N ARG A 96 4.95 12.47 -5.29
CA ARG A 96 3.96 13.46 -4.86
C ARG A 96 2.86 13.63 -5.90
N GLU A 97 3.20 13.66 -7.18
CA GLU A 97 2.23 13.72 -8.27
C GLU A 97 1.37 12.44 -8.33
N ALA A 98 1.99 11.27 -8.24
CA ALA A 98 1.28 9.98 -8.28
C ALA A 98 0.31 9.77 -7.10
N LEU A 99 0.56 10.44 -5.98
CA LEU A 99 -0.21 10.32 -4.73
C LEU A 99 -1.13 11.53 -4.48
N ASP A 100 -1.30 12.42 -5.47
CA ASP A 100 -2.20 13.55 -5.31
C ASP A 100 -3.63 13.06 -5.04
N GLY A 101 -4.30 13.70 -4.07
CA GLY A 101 -5.62 13.30 -3.59
C GLY A 101 -5.67 12.04 -2.70
N GLN A 102 -4.57 11.30 -2.54
CA GLN A 102 -4.52 10.12 -1.67
C GLN A 102 -4.31 10.50 -0.20
N GLN A 103 -4.87 9.69 0.71
CA GLN A 103 -4.50 9.78 2.12
C GLN A 103 -3.07 9.26 2.30
N THR A 104 -2.13 10.17 2.55
CA THR A 104 -0.71 9.85 2.75
C THR A 104 -0.28 10.13 4.19
N VAL A 105 0.56 9.24 4.73
CA VAL A 105 1.17 9.35 6.05
C VAL A 105 2.66 9.11 5.89
N ARG A 106 3.49 9.93 6.54
CA ARG A 106 4.94 9.71 6.61
C ARG A 106 5.32 9.22 7.99
N LEU A 107 6.07 8.13 8.04
CA LEU A 107 6.53 7.49 9.27
C LEU A 107 7.99 7.05 9.08
N PRO A 108 8.79 6.96 10.16
CA PRO A 108 10.09 6.31 10.09
C PRO A 108 9.97 4.88 9.56
N HIS A 109 10.97 4.44 8.79
CA HIS A 109 10.95 3.14 8.12
C HIS A 109 10.65 1.97 9.08
N GLU A 110 11.35 1.94 10.22
CA GLU A 110 11.18 0.93 11.26
C GLU A 110 9.73 0.85 11.79
N GLU A 111 9.02 1.97 11.88
CA GLU A 111 7.62 1.98 12.32
C GLU A 111 6.68 1.37 11.28
N ILE A 112 6.94 1.60 10.00
CA ILE A 112 6.16 1.00 8.92
C ILE A 112 6.41 -0.51 8.87
N ILE A 113 7.66 -0.95 9.00
CA ILE A 113 8.01 -2.37 9.06
C ILE A 113 7.35 -3.04 10.28
N ALA A 114 7.37 -2.41 11.45
CA ALA A 114 6.70 -2.95 12.63
C ALA A 114 5.18 -3.12 12.44
N LYS A 115 4.52 -2.18 11.73
CA LYS A 115 3.11 -2.31 11.35
C LYS A 115 2.89 -3.45 10.35
N LEU A 116 3.76 -3.56 9.35
CA LEU A 116 3.67 -4.61 8.34
C LEU A 116 3.87 -6.00 8.96
N ASP A 117 4.85 -6.16 9.85
CA ASP A 117 5.08 -7.39 10.61
C ASP A 117 3.88 -7.74 11.48
N ALA A 118 3.24 -6.73 12.09
CA ALA A 118 2.04 -6.94 12.88
C ALA A 118 0.84 -7.40 12.04
N ALA A 119 0.65 -6.80 10.86
CA ALA A 119 -0.38 -7.21 9.92
C ALA A 119 -0.11 -8.61 9.35
N GLY A 120 1.13 -8.89 8.94
CA GLY A 120 1.58 -10.14 8.33
C GLY A 120 1.46 -11.38 9.21
N ARG A 121 1.26 -11.22 10.53
CA ARG A 121 0.95 -12.32 11.45
C ARG A 121 -0.47 -12.89 11.25
N SER A 122 -1.40 -12.06 10.79
CA SER A 122 -2.83 -12.38 10.73
C SER A 122 -3.44 -12.23 9.34
N PHE A 123 -2.82 -11.43 8.47
CA PHE A 123 -3.36 -11.06 7.16
C PHE A 123 -2.29 -11.18 6.10
N ASN A 124 -2.74 -11.39 4.86
CA ASN A 124 -1.83 -11.46 3.72
C ASN A 124 -1.37 -10.06 3.29
N ILE A 125 -0.12 -10.01 2.85
CA ILE A 125 0.53 -8.85 2.23
C ILE A 125 0.92 -9.26 0.82
N LEU A 126 0.53 -8.45 -0.16
CA LEU A 126 1.02 -8.59 -1.53
C LEU A 126 2.18 -7.61 -1.74
N LEU A 127 3.38 -8.13 -1.92
CA LEU A 127 4.57 -7.34 -2.16
C LEU A 127 4.97 -7.38 -3.64
N ILE A 128 5.06 -6.22 -4.26
CA ILE A 128 5.36 -6.03 -5.68
C ILE A 128 6.72 -5.36 -5.77
N LYS A 129 7.78 -6.14 -6.04
CA LYS A 129 9.15 -5.62 -6.20
C LYS A 129 9.32 -4.98 -7.57
N THR A 130 9.84 -3.76 -7.57
CA THR A 130 10.15 -2.99 -8.79
C THR A 130 11.66 -2.97 -9.04
N ARG A 131 12.08 -2.22 -10.05
CA ARG A 131 13.51 -2.00 -10.36
C ARG A 131 14.11 -0.79 -9.65
N GLU A 132 13.35 -0.11 -8.81
CA GLU A 132 13.83 1.10 -8.14
C GLU A 132 15.00 0.79 -7.21
N THR A 133 16.03 1.64 -7.23
CA THR A 133 17.26 1.46 -6.46
C THR A 133 17.55 2.62 -5.52
N ILE A 134 16.74 3.68 -5.55
CA ILE A 134 16.82 4.78 -4.59
C ILE A 134 16.26 4.29 -3.24
N PRO A 135 16.98 4.48 -2.12
CA PRO A 135 16.57 3.99 -0.80
C PRO A 135 15.33 4.71 -0.27
N TYR A 136 14.59 4.04 0.62
CA TYR A 136 13.39 4.59 1.27
C TYR A 136 12.28 4.99 0.29
N THR A 137 12.22 4.36 -0.87
CA THR A 137 11.23 4.68 -1.92
C THR A 137 10.06 3.72 -1.95
N SER A 138 10.17 2.60 -1.23
CA SER A 138 9.08 1.64 -1.07
C SER A 138 7.81 2.35 -0.57
N VAL A 139 6.69 2.04 -1.20
CA VAL A 139 5.37 2.61 -0.86
C VAL A 139 4.50 1.52 -0.27
N PHE A 140 3.97 1.78 0.92
CA PHE A 140 3.21 0.80 1.68
C PHE A 140 1.75 1.21 1.71
N ILE A 141 0.87 0.41 1.12
CA ILE A 141 -0.54 0.73 0.96
C ILE A 141 -1.35 -0.17 1.88
N GLU A 142 -1.80 0.39 3.00
CA GLU A 142 -2.78 -0.26 3.87
C GLU A 142 -4.17 -0.13 3.24
N LEU A 143 -4.91 -1.23 3.16
CA LEU A 143 -6.28 -1.22 2.64
C LEU A 143 -7.26 -0.96 3.78
N ASP A 144 -8.01 0.13 3.67
CA ASP A 144 -9.13 0.45 4.54
C ASP A 144 -10.48 0.14 3.86
N CYS A 145 -11.57 0.12 4.61
CA CYS A 145 -12.91 -0.14 4.05
C CYS A 145 -13.32 0.94 3.05
N GLY A 146 -13.62 0.53 1.81
CA GLY A 146 -13.96 1.44 0.71
C GLY A 146 -15.32 2.14 0.89
N TYR A 147 -16.30 1.43 1.46
CA TYR A 147 -17.68 1.91 1.59
C TYR A 147 -18.04 2.39 3.01
N TRP A 148 -17.11 2.32 3.96
CA TRP A 148 -17.35 2.71 5.35
C TRP A 148 -16.18 3.53 5.89
N ASN A 149 -16.37 4.85 5.98
CA ASN A 149 -15.33 5.78 6.40
C ASN A 149 -15.35 6.07 7.91
N ALA A 150 -14.28 6.69 8.39
CA ALA A 150 -14.13 7.06 9.80
C ALA A 150 -15.26 7.94 10.36
N ARG A 151 -15.90 8.78 9.52
CA ARG A 151 -17.06 9.59 9.93
C ARG A 151 -18.28 8.71 10.18
N ALA A 152 -18.58 7.79 9.27
CA ALA A 152 -19.67 6.82 9.41
C ALA A 152 -19.45 5.94 10.65
N GLU A 153 -18.22 5.47 10.84
CA GLU A 153 -17.83 4.70 12.01
C GLU A 153 -18.02 5.50 13.32
N SER A 154 -17.54 6.74 13.38
CA SER A 154 -17.70 7.59 14.57
C SER A 154 -19.17 7.84 14.90
N ALA A 155 -20.00 8.12 13.89
CA ALA A 155 -21.44 8.31 14.07
C ALA A 155 -22.12 7.03 14.60
N LEU A 156 -21.73 5.85 14.09
CA LEU A 156 -22.20 4.57 14.60
C LEU A 156 -21.81 4.36 16.06
N ARG A 157 -20.55 4.63 16.45
CA ARG A 157 -20.09 4.48 17.84
C ARG A 157 -20.84 5.39 18.81
N GLN A 158 -21.12 6.64 18.40
CA GLN A 158 -21.93 7.56 19.19
C GLN A 158 -23.37 7.06 19.36
N ALA A 159 -23.98 6.56 18.29
CA ALA A 159 -25.32 5.96 18.36
C ALA A 159 -25.35 4.72 19.27
N MET A 160 -24.34 3.85 19.19
CA MET A 160 -24.22 2.67 20.07
C MET A 160 -24.06 3.05 21.55
N ALA A 161 -23.27 4.09 21.85
CA ALA A 161 -23.08 4.56 23.23
C ALA A 161 -24.35 5.21 23.81
N GLY A 162 -25.19 5.81 22.95
CA GLY A 162 -26.47 6.38 23.33
C GLY A 162 -27.63 5.37 23.40
N SER A 163 -27.48 4.19 22.80
CA SER A 163 -28.45 3.10 22.93
C SER A 163 -28.19 2.31 24.21
N PRO A 164 -29.18 2.15 25.12
CA PRO A 164 -29.06 1.12 26.14
C PRO A 164 -28.97 -0.21 25.41
N LEU A 165 -27.80 -0.86 25.48
CA LEU A 165 -27.69 -2.26 25.11
C LEU A 165 -28.70 -2.98 26.00
N THR A 166 -29.86 -3.34 25.46
CA THR A 166 -30.76 -4.28 26.12
C THR A 166 -30.02 -5.62 26.13
N SER A 167 -29.22 -5.80 27.17
CA SER A 167 -28.72 -7.07 27.63
C SER A 167 -29.93 -7.89 28.06
N ASN A 168 -30.60 -8.51 27.09
CA ASN A 168 -31.50 -9.62 27.36
C ASN A 168 -30.72 -10.91 27.14
N ALA A 169 -30.38 -11.52 28.28
CA ALA A 169 -30.13 -12.94 28.55
C ALA A 169 -29.05 -13.67 27.72
#